data_AF-A0A1Q8G4W4-F1
#
_entry.id   AF-A0A1Q8G4W4-F1
#
_cell.length_a   1.000
_cell.length_b   1.000
_cell.length_c   1.000
_cell.angle_alpha   90.00
_cell.angle_beta   90.00
_cell.angle_gamma   90.00
#
_symmetry.space_group_name_H-M   'P 1'
#
loop_
_entity.id
_entity.type
_entity.pdbx_description
1 polymer ?
#
loop_
_entity_poly.entity_id
_entity_poly.type
_entity_poly.pdbx_seq_one_letter_code
_entity_poly.pdbx_strand_id
1 'polypeptide(L)'
;MFFSRLTTIYGRGKVKSLWGDSEDQLKVMRKEWAKTVGKFSFEDLDIIFDRLRQKLADGNPDYTWPDIPKVLRLARTNCRHASHQVLPRGLPEPESVKQRRMARGRLAVQTAKAVLAGSACSLEEKPEVTHEN
;
A
#
# COMPACT_ATOMS: atom_id res chain seq x y z
N MET A 1 12.01 16.93 21.56
CA MET A 1 13.06 15.96 22.00
C MET A 1 12.46 14.56 22.14
N PHE A 2 12.76 13.64 21.22
CA PHE A 2 12.25 12.25 21.26
C PHE A 2 12.69 11.48 22.52
N PHE A 3 14.00 11.41 22.77
CA PHE A 3 14.57 10.65 23.88
C PHE A 3 14.13 11.15 25.26
N SER A 4 13.96 12.46 25.44
CA SER A 4 13.50 13.05 26.70
C SER A 4 12.04 12.68 27.02
N ARG A 5 11.17 12.66 26.01
CA ARG A 5 9.80 12.15 26.20
C ARG A 5 9.79 10.65 26.47
N LEU A 6 10.63 9.89 25.80
CA LEU A 6 10.74 8.46 26.02
C LEU A 6 11.21 8.13 27.45
N THR A 7 12.16 8.91 28.01
CA THR A 7 12.55 8.82 29.42
C THR A 7 11.43 9.18 30.39
N THR A 8 10.52 10.07 30.00
CA THR A 8 9.38 10.48 30.83
C THR A 8 8.33 9.36 30.90
N ILE A 9 8.09 8.66 29.78
CA ILE A 9 7.10 7.58 29.70
C ILE A 9 7.57 6.32 30.43
N TYR A 10 8.81 5.90 30.19
CA TYR A 10 9.36 4.66 30.76
C TYR A 10 10.00 4.82 32.14
N GLY A 11 10.24 6.07 32.55
CA GLY A 11 11.00 6.39 33.74
C GLY A 11 12.51 6.30 33.51
N ARG A 12 13.26 7.05 34.33
CA ARG A 12 14.71 7.16 34.24
C ARG A 12 15.43 5.83 34.52
N GLY A 13 14.88 4.98 35.38
CA GLY A 13 15.48 3.70 35.77
C GLY A 13 15.55 2.68 34.63
N LYS A 14 14.43 2.44 33.93
CA LYS A 14 14.39 1.52 32.79
C LYS A 14 15.29 1.98 31.64
N VAL A 15 15.32 3.29 31.40
CA VAL A 15 16.16 3.87 30.36
C VAL A 15 17.65 3.75 30.71
N LYS A 16 18.04 4.06 31.95
CA LYS A 16 19.43 3.88 32.43
C LYS A 16 19.91 2.44 32.32
N SER A 17 19.04 1.47 32.60
CA SER A 17 19.37 0.05 32.45
C SER A 17 19.66 -0.34 31.00
N LEU A 18 19.08 0.37 30.02
CA LEU A 18 19.14 -0.02 28.61
C LEU A 18 20.24 0.70 27.84
N TRP A 19 20.45 1.99 28.11
CA TRP A 19 21.43 2.83 27.43
C TRP A 19 22.66 3.15 28.29
N GLY A 20 22.72 2.60 29.49
CA GLY A 20 23.76 2.84 30.48
C GLY A 20 23.63 4.21 31.16
N ASP A 21 24.46 4.41 32.19
CA ASP A 21 24.45 5.65 32.99
C ASP A 21 25.38 6.73 32.41
N SER A 22 26.16 6.40 31.36
CA SER A 22 27.11 7.33 30.77
C SER A 22 26.42 8.26 29.76
N GLU A 23 26.66 9.57 29.89
CA GLU A 23 26.14 10.55 28.93
C GLU A 23 26.64 10.29 27.50
N ASP A 24 27.82 9.67 27.36
CA ASP A 24 28.42 9.40 26.07
C ASP A 24 27.67 8.30 25.30
N GLN A 25 27.16 7.28 25.99
CA GLN A 25 26.29 6.28 25.37
C GLN A 25 24.96 6.90 24.90
N LEU A 26 24.37 7.82 25.66
CA LEU A 26 23.19 8.58 25.23
C LEU A 26 23.48 9.47 24.03
N LYS A 27 24.69 10.06 23.92
CA LYS A 27 25.09 10.84 22.75
C LYS A 27 25.24 9.95 21.52
N VAL A 28 25.82 8.76 21.65
CA VAL A 28 25.96 7.78 20.57
C VAL A 28 24.59 7.33 20.07
N MET A 29 23.69 6.92 20.98
CA MET A 29 22.32 6.53 20.62
C MET A 29 21.56 7.67 19.94
N ARG A 30 21.69 8.91 20.45
CA ARG A 30 21.09 10.07 19.78
C ARG A 30 21.61 10.26 18.36
N LYS A 31 22.92 10.10 18.13
CA LYS A 31 23.52 10.22 16.79
C LYS A 31 23.05 9.10 15.85
N GLU A 32 23.00 7.87 16.34
CA GLU A 32 22.58 6.71 15.55
C GLU A 32 21.14 6.87 15.07
N TRP A 33 20.23 7.23 15.99
CA TRP A 33 18.81 7.34 15.69
C TRP A 33 18.38 8.70 15.16
N ALA A 34 19.26 9.72 15.18
CA ALA A 34 18.94 11.07 14.68
C ALA A 34 18.40 11.05 13.26
N LYS A 35 19.02 10.28 12.36
CA LYS A 35 18.59 10.16 10.96
C LYS A 35 17.22 9.50 10.82
N THR A 36 16.88 8.56 11.71
CA THR A 36 15.63 7.81 11.63
C THR A 36 14.48 8.59 12.29
N VAL A 37 14.73 9.17 13.45
CA VAL A 37 13.78 10.03 14.18
C VAL A 37 13.51 11.31 13.40
N GLY A 38 14.53 11.90 12.77
CA GLY A 38 14.40 13.12 11.97
C GLY A 38 13.56 12.98 10.70
N LYS A 39 13.16 11.76 10.31
CA LYS A 39 12.20 11.54 9.20
C LYS A 39 10.75 11.79 9.59
N PHE A 40 10.46 11.86 10.88
CA PHE A 40 9.11 12.06 11.40
C PHE A 40 8.89 13.54 11.69
N SER A 41 7.70 14.03 11.34
CA SER A 41 7.28 15.37 11.73
C SER A 41 7.04 15.44 13.25
N PHE A 42 6.93 16.65 13.79
CA PHE A 42 6.61 16.82 15.21
C PHE A 42 5.24 16.20 15.57
N GLU A 43 4.26 16.36 14.68
CA GLU A 43 2.91 15.80 14.82
C GLU A 43 2.93 14.26 14.82
N ASP A 44 3.72 13.64 13.93
CA ASP A 44 3.88 12.18 13.91
C ASP A 44 4.46 11.66 15.23
N LEU A 45 5.42 12.39 15.81
CA LEU A 45 6.01 12.03 17.09
C LEU A 45 5.00 12.12 18.23
N ASP A 46 4.14 13.16 18.26
CA ASP A 46 3.04 13.26 19.23
C ASP A 46 2.11 12.05 19.13
N ILE A 47 1.66 11.70 17.92
CA ILE A 47 0.80 10.54 17.67
C ILE A 47 1.47 9.24 18.13
N ILE A 48 2.77 9.06 17.84
CA ILE A 48 3.54 7.89 18.30
C ILE A 48 3.49 7.80 19.83
N PHE A 49 3.75 8.90 20.54
CA PHE A 49 3.83 8.88 22.00
C PHE A 49 2.46 8.68 22.66
N ASP A 50 1.38 9.23 22.10
CA ASP A 50 0.04 8.98 22.62
C ASP A 50 -0.39 7.53 22.43
N ARG A 51 -0.09 6.94 21.27
CA ARG A 51 -0.30 5.50 21.02
C ARG A 51 0.55 4.63 21.93
N LEU A 52 1.78 5.04 22.18
CA LEU A 52 2.68 4.32 23.09
C LEU A 52 2.11 4.29 24.52
N ARG A 53 1.60 5.42 25.00
CA ARG A 53 0.92 5.51 26.30
C ARG A 53 -0.30 4.61 26.37
N GLN A 54 -1.13 4.59 25.33
CA GLN A 54 -2.26 3.67 25.24
C GLN A 54 -1.81 2.21 25.31
N LYS A 55 -0.77 1.81 24.56
CA LYS A 55 -0.27 0.43 24.58
C LYS A 55 0.34 0.01 25.92
N LEU A 56 0.93 0.94 26.65
CA LEU A 56 1.40 0.72 28.01
C LEU A 56 0.23 0.59 29.00
N ALA A 57 -0.83 1.39 28.84
CA ALA A 57 -2.04 1.27 29.63
C ALA A 57 -2.79 -0.05 29.35
N ASP A 58 -2.78 -0.52 28.10
CA ASP A 58 -3.30 -1.83 27.68
C ASP A 58 -2.50 -3.01 28.28
N GLY A 59 -1.38 -2.75 28.96
CA GLY A 59 -0.53 -3.79 29.56
C GLY A 59 0.18 -4.66 28.52
N ASN A 60 0.39 -4.17 27.30
CA ASN A 60 0.96 -4.97 26.22
C ASN A 60 2.44 -5.30 26.52
N PRO A 61 2.81 -6.60 26.61
CA PRO A 61 4.16 -7.00 26.99
C PRO A 61 5.24 -6.51 26.01
N ASP A 62 4.89 -6.31 24.73
CA ASP A 62 5.82 -5.89 23.67
C ASP A 62 6.42 -4.50 23.91
N TYR A 63 5.71 -3.65 24.66
CA TYR A 63 6.10 -2.27 24.94
C TYR A 63 6.63 -2.10 26.36
N THR A 64 6.84 -3.17 27.13
CA THR A 64 7.35 -3.11 28.52
C THR A 64 8.72 -2.44 28.62
N TRP A 65 9.52 -2.58 27.56
CA TRP A 65 10.87 -2.02 27.42
C TRP A 65 10.94 -1.00 26.27
N PRO A 66 11.79 0.03 26.41
CA PRO A 66 11.96 1.07 25.40
C PRO A 66 12.71 0.57 24.16
N ASP A 67 11.97 0.00 23.20
CA ASP A 67 12.48 -0.42 21.89
C ASP A 67 12.17 0.66 20.83
N ILE A 68 13.20 1.41 20.42
CA ILE A 68 13.06 2.56 19.50
C ILE A 68 12.43 2.17 18.16
N PRO A 69 12.89 1.12 17.43
CA PRO A 69 12.22 0.63 16.23
C PRO A 69 10.73 0.34 16.41
N LYS A 70 10.36 -0.36 17.50
CA LYS A 70 8.94 -0.70 17.76
C LYS A 70 8.10 0.52 18.04
N VAL A 71 8.63 1.46 18.82
CA VAL A 71 7.97 2.74 19.13
C VAL A 71 7.75 3.54 17.84
N LEU A 72 8.77 3.68 16.99
CA LEU A 72 8.64 4.39 15.71
C LEU A 72 7.66 3.70 14.75
N ARG A 73 7.49 2.38 14.86
CA ARG A 73 6.50 1.64 14.06
C ARG A 73 5.05 2.00 14.42
N LEU A 74 4.80 2.57 15.59
CA LEU A 74 3.46 3.04 16.00
C LEU A 74 2.94 4.22 15.15
N ALA A 75 3.80 4.95 14.44
CA ALA A 75 3.34 5.93 13.45
C ALA A 75 2.63 5.26 12.27
N ARG A 76 3.12 4.08 11.85
CA ARG A 76 2.75 3.43 10.59
C ARG A 76 1.45 2.62 10.63
N THR A 77 0.62 2.78 11.66
CA THR A 77 -0.62 1.98 11.79
C THR A 77 -1.74 2.41 10.86
N ASN A 78 -1.56 3.50 10.09
CA ASN A 78 -2.46 3.79 8.98
C ASN A 78 -1.90 3.13 7.71
N CYS A 79 -2.64 2.13 7.22
CA CYS A 79 -2.55 1.58 5.86
C CYS A 79 -1.44 0.56 5.55
N ARG A 80 -1.43 -0.59 6.24
CA ARG A 80 -1.32 -1.83 5.46
C ARG A 80 -2.69 -2.08 4.83
N HIS A 81 -3.05 -1.28 3.83
CA HIS A 81 -4.03 -1.76 2.87
C HIS A 81 -3.40 -2.98 2.23
N ALA A 82 -4.03 -4.15 2.37
CA ALA A 82 -3.66 -5.29 1.56
C ALA A 82 -3.60 -4.80 0.10
N SER A 83 -2.53 -5.14 -0.63
CA SER A 83 -2.40 -4.81 -2.06
C SER A 83 -3.51 -5.44 -2.92
N HIS A 84 -4.37 -6.27 -2.33
CA HIS A 84 -5.67 -6.61 -2.88
C HIS A 84 -6.62 -5.41 -2.82
N GLN A 85 -6.45 -4.47 -3.76
CA GLN A 85 -7.58 -3.68 -4.20
C GLN A 85 -8.53 -4.64 -4.93
N VAL A 86 -9.73 -4.82 -4.41
CA VAL A 86 -10.81 -5.46 -5.17
C VAL A 86 -11.12 -4.50 -6.31
N LEU A 87 -10.56 -4.79 -7.49
CA LEU A 87 -10.87 -4.05 -8.70
C LEU A 87 -12.40 -4.09 -8.88
N PRO A 88 -13.06 -2.93 -9.03
CA PRO A 88 -14.49 -2.93 -9.31
C PRO A 88 -14.70 -3.75 -10.57
N ARG A 89 -15.66 -4.69 -10.53
CA ARG A 89 -16.04 -5.47 -11.70
C ARG A 89 -16.37 -4.48 -12.81
N GLY A 90 -15.63 -4.55 -13.92
CA GLY A 90 -15.85 -3.64 -15.05
C GLY A 90 -17.33 -3.63 -15.45
N LEU A 91 -17.84 -2.48 -15.89
CA LEU A 91 -19.21 -2.40 -16.41
C LEU A 91 -19.43 -3.50 -17.47
N PRO A 92 -20.65 -4.08 -17.54
CA PRO A 92 -20.95 -5.06 -18.57
C PRO A 92 -20.67 -4.47 -19.95
N GLU A 93 -20.08 -5.30 -20.82
CA GLU A 93 -19.73 -4.89 -22.18
C GLU A 93 -21.00 -4.37 -22.91
N PRO A 94 -20.96 -3.18 -23.54
CA PRO A 94 -22.11 -2.67 -24.26
C PRO A 94 -22.51 -3.63 -25.40
N GLU A 95 -23.82 -3.85 -25.57
CA GLU A 95 -24.37 -4.82 -26.52
C GLU A 95 -23.87 -4.60 -27.97
N SER A 96 -23.55 -3.36 -28.35
CA SER A 96 -22.97 -3.03 -29.66
C SER A 96 -21.61 -3.70 -29.92
N VAL A 97 -20.75 -3.83 -28.89
CA VAL A 97 -19.43 -4.46 -29.04
C VAL A 97 -19.58 -5.98 -29.11
N LYS A 98 -20.50 -6.54 -28.33
CA LYS A 98 -20.86 -7.96 -28.39
C LYS A 98 -21.42 -8.35 -29.76
N GLN A 99 -22.31 -7.53 -30.33
CA GLN A 99 -22.83 -7.74 -31.69
C GLN A 99 -21.74 -7.66 -32.76
N ARG A 100 -20.83 -6.68 -32.68
CA ARG A 100 -19.67 -6.57 -33.60
C ARG A 100 -18.77 -7.80 -33.52
N ARG A 101 -18.51 -8.32 -32.31
CA ARG A 101 -17.72 -9.56 -32.12
C ARG A 101 -18.41 -10.75 -32.77
N MET A 102 -19.72 -10.90 -32.57
CA MET A 102 -20.50 -11.98 -33.18
C MET A 102 -20.51 -11.90 -34.71
N ALA A 103 -20.68 -10.71 -35.28
CA ALA A 103 -20.65 -10.51 -36.73
C ALA A 103 -19.29 -10.89 -37.33
N ARG A 104 -18.19 -10.41 -36.72
CA ARG A 104 -16.82 -10.78 -37.13
C ARG A 104 -16.55 -12.28 -36.99
N GLY A 105 -17.03 -12.90 -35.91
CA GLY A 105 -16.90 -14.34 -35.71
C GLY A 105 -17.63 -15.14 -36.78
N ARG A 106 -18.85 -14.73 -37.16
CA ARG A 106 -19.61 -15.36 -38.26
C ARG A 106 -18.88 -15.21 -39.59
N LEU A 107 -18.38 -14.02 -39.91
CA LEU A 107 -17.63 -13.77 -41.13
C LEU A 107 -16.36 -14.64 -41.18
N ALA A 108 -15.60 -14.72 -40.08
CA ALA A 108 -14.41 -15.58 -40.01
C ALA A 108 -14.72 -17.08 -40.20
N VAL A 109 -15.85 -17.55 -39.67
CA VAL A 109 -16.28 -18.95 -39.87
C VAL A 109 -16.72 -19.19 -41.31
N GLN A 110 -17.42 -18.24 -41.93
CA GLN A 110 -17.83 -18.34 -43.34
C GLN A 110 -16.62 -18.33 -44.27
N THR A 111 -15.64 -17.44 -44.03
CA THR A 111 -14.41 -17.40 -44.83
C THR A 111 -13.59 -18.68 -44.65
N ALA A 112 -13.44 -19.18 -43.42
CA ALA A 112 -12.77 -20.46 -43.17
C ALA A 112 -13.46 -21.63 -43.91
N LYS A 113 -14.79 -21.68 -43.92
CA LYS A 113 -15.56 -22.68 -44.68
C LYS A 113 -15.34 -22.55 -46.19
N ALA A 114 -15.32 -21.33 -46.73
CA ALA A 114 -15.10 -21.08 -48.15
C ALA A 114 -13.69 -21.51 -48.59
N VAL A 115 -12.67 -21.18 -47.78
CA VAL A 115 -11.28 -21.61 -48.01
C VAL A 115 -11.17 -23.14 -48.00
N LEU A 116 -11.77 -23.81 -47.03
CA LEU A 116 -11.77 -25.28 -46.96
C LEU A 116 -12.52 -25.93 -48.12
N ALA A 117 -13.56 -25.27 -48.65
CA ALA A 117 -14.29 -25.72 -49.84
C ALA A 117 -13.55 -25.44 -51.16
N GLY A 118 -12.33 -24.88 -51.12
CA GLY A 118 -11.53 -24.58 -52.32
C GLY A 118 -11.98 -23.33 -53.07
N SER A 119 -12.93 -22.56 -52.53
CA SER A 119 -13.40 -21.30 -53.10
C SER A 119 -12.63 -20.15 -52.44
N ALA A 120 -11.50 -19.75 -53.02
CA ALA A 120 -10.74 -18.62 -52.52
C ALA A 120 -11.49 -17.30 -52.80
N CYS A 121 -12.14 -16.72 -51.79
CA CYS A 121 -12.57 -15.32 -51.84
C CYS A 121 -12.51 -14.67 -50.46
N SER A 122 -11.67 -13.63 -50.37
CA SER A 122 -11.68 -12.62 -49.32
C SER A 122 -12.99 -11.83 -49.41
N LEU A 123 -13.98 -12.17 -48.59
CA LEU A 123 -15.19 -11.35 -48.43
C LEU A 123 -14.83 -10.14 -47.56
N GLU A 124 -14.32 -9.09 -48.18
CA GLU A 124 -14.25 -7.78 -47.53
C GLU A 124 -15.63 -7.16 -47.51
N GLU A 125 -16.32 -7.26 -46.38
CA GLU A 125 -17.52 -6.49 -46.11
C GLU A 125 -17.09 -5.07 -45.75
N LYS A 126 -17.14 -4.16 -46.73
CA LYS A 126 -16.89 -2.73 -46.55
C LYS A 126 -18.00 -2.16 -45.67
N PRO A 127 -17.72 -1.65 -44.46
CA PRO A 127 -18.79 -1.07 -43.65
C PRO A 127 -19.22 0.26 -44.30
N GLU A 128 -20.49 0.36 -44.65
CA GLU A 128 -21.12 1.64 -44.97
C GLU A 128 -21.01 2.54 -43.74
N VAL A 129 -20.22 3.61 -43.87
CA VAL A 129 -20.14 4.68 -42.89
C VAL A 129 -21.39 5.54 -43.08
N THR A 130 -22.47 5.21 -42.37
CA THR A 130 -23.58 6.15 -42.17
C THR A 130 -23.14 7.21 -41.18
N HIS A 131 -22.74 8.37 -41.70
CA HIS A 131 -22.69 9.61 -40.95
C HIS A 131 -24.13 10.09 -40.76
N GLU A 132 -24.66 9.93 -39.55
CA GLU A 132 -25.85 10.67 -39.11
C GLU A 132 -25.38 11.87 -38.26
N ASN A 133 -25.81 13.07 -38.68
CA ASN A 133 -25.68 14.33 -37.96
C ASN A 133 -26.70 14.42 -36.82
#